data_AF-A0A5E4PDU3-F1
#
_entry.id   AF-A0A5E4PDU3-F1
#
_cell.length_a   1.000
_cell.length_b   1.000
_cell.length_c   1.000
_cell.angle_alpha   90.00
_cell.angle_beta   90.00
_cell.angle_gamma   90.00
#
_symmetry.space_group_name_H-M   'P 1'
#
loop_
_entity.id
_entity.type
_entity.pdbx_description
1 polymer ?
#
loop_
_entity_poly.entity_id
_entity_poly.type
_entity_poly.pdbx_seq_one_letter_code
_entity_poly.pdbx_strand_id
1 'polypeptide(L)'
;MTKGPSLQDPFLNSLRKEKIPVSIYLVNGIKLQGVIESFDQFVVLLKNTVSQMVYKHAISTIVPARNVSSPFEYTTGGFNTNGNGNKNNGNSSKSNLPPHE
;
A
#
# COMPACT_ATOMS: atom_id res chain seq x y z
N MET A 1 25.48 2.58 -15.15
CA MET A 1 24.16 1.91 -15.28
C MET A 1 23.13 2.80 -14.62
N THR A 2 22.25 3.41 -15.40
CA THR A 2 21.11 4.18 -14.87
C THR A 2 20.16 3.17 -14.23
N LYS A 3 20.24 3.05 -12.89
CA LYS A 3 19.27 2.24 -12.14
C LYS A 3 17.91 2.85 -12.42
N GLY A 4 16.97 2.04 -12.90
CA GLY A 4 15.56 2.44 -12.96
C GLY A 4 15.08 2.97 -11.61
N PRO A 5 13.91 3.62 -11.55
CA PRO A 5 13.41 4.22 -10.32
C PRO A 5 13.49 3.23 -9.15
N SER A 6 14.19 3.63 -8.08
CA SER A 6 14.49 2.77 -6.93
C SER A 6 13.21 2.35 -6.23
N LEU A 7 12.95 1.04 -6.14
CA LEU A 7 11.80 0.45 -5.43
C LEU A 7 11.87 0.62 -3.91
N GLN A 8 13.07 0.82 -3.36
CA GLN A 8 13.31 0.75 -1.93
C GLN A 8 12.66 1.90 -1.16
N ASP A 9 12.98 3.14 -1.52
CA ASP A 9 12.53 4.31 -0.75
C ASP A 9 11.02 4.51 -0.84
N PRO A 10 10.36 4.39 -2.01
CA PRO A 10 8.91 4.45 -2.09
C PRO A 10 8.23 3.37 -1.24
N PHE A 11 8.73 2.13 -1.28
CA PHE A 11 8.18 1.03 -0.48
C PHE A 11 8.30 1.30 1.02
N LEU A 12 9.50 1.61 1.52
CA LEU A 12 9.73 1.90 2.94
C LEU A 12 8.96 3.15 3.40
N ASN A 13 8.82 4.15 2.54
CA ASN A 13 8.07 5.37 2.85
C ASN A 13 6.57 5.12 2.96
N SER A 14 5.98 4.28 2.10
CA SER A 14 4.58 3.90 2.21
C SER A 14 4.32 3.15 3.52
N LEU A 15 5.17 2.17 3.86
CA LEU A 15 5.10 1.45 5.13
C LEU A 15 5.16 2.39 6.34
N ARG A 16 6.07 3.37 6.30
CA ARG A 16 6.27 4.37 7.36
C ARG A 16 5.09 5.33 7.50
N LYS A 17 4.61 5.89 6.37
CA LYS A 17 3.52 6.88 6.35
C LYS A 17 2.20 6.26 6.83
N GLU A 18 1.87 5.08 6.33
CA GLU A 18 0.63 4.39 6.67
C GLU A 18 0.71 3.54 7.94
N LYS A 19 1.86 3.58 8.63
CA LYS A 19 2.12 2.82 9.87
C LYS A 19 1.74 1.34 9.73
N ILE A 20 2.10 0.74 8.61
CA ILE A 20 1.78 -0.66 8.32
C ILE A 20 2.62 -1.55 9.24
N PRO A 21 2.01 -2.47 10.00
CA PRO A 21 2.77 -3.47 10.74
C PRO A 21 3.59 -4.34 9.77
N VAL A 22 4.85 -4.56 10.10
CA VAL A 22 5.79 -5.35 9.30
C VAL A 22 6.42 -6.46 10.12
N SER A 23 6.76 -7.55 9.44
CA SER A 23 7.71 -8.55 9.91
C SER A 23 9.02 -8.37 9.14
N ILE A 24 10.11 -8.08 9.84
CA ILE A 24 11.45 -8.01 9.29
C ILE A 24 12.18 -9.29 9.65
N TYR A 25 12.60 -10.05 8.64
CA TYR A 25 13.44 -11.23 8.84
C TYR A 25 14.90 -10.83 8.63
N LEU A 26 15.74 -11.21 9.58
CA LEU A 26 17.17 -11.01 9.51
C LEU A 26 17.85 -12.18 8.81
N VAL A 27 19.04 -11.95 8.28
CA VAL A 27 19.85 -12.96 7.57
C VAL A 27 20.18 -14.19 8.44
N ASN A 28 20.18 -14.04 9.77
CA ASN A 28 20.37 -15.14 10.72
C ASN A 28 19.06 -15.86 11.10
N GLY A 29 17.93 -15.50 10.48
CA GLY A 29 16.62 -16.10 10.70
C GLY A 29 15.79 -15.47 11.83
N ILE A 30 16.33 -14.52 12.60
CA ILE A 30 15.56 -13.82 13.64
C ILE A 30 14.45 -12.98 12.98
N LYS A 31 13.25 -13.03 13.55
CA LYS A 31 12.09 -12.23 13.14
C LYS A 31 11.87 -11.08 14.10
N LEU A 32 11.89 -9.86 13.58
CA LEU A 32 11.47 -8.65 14.28
C LEU A 32 10.09 -8.23 13.80
N GLN A 33 9.27 -7.67 14.69
CA GLN A 33 7.93 -7.18 14.36
C GLN A 33 7.74 -5.78 14.93
N GLY A 34 7.05 -4.93 14.17
CA GLY A 34 6.78 -3.55 14.55
C GLY A 34 6.28 -2.72 13.38
N VAL A 35 6.44 -1.41 13.48
CA VAL A 35 6.17 -0.46 12.40
C VAL A 35 7.44 0.30 12.06
N ILE A 36 7.60 0.69 10.79
CA ILE A 36 8.73 1.52 10.38
C ILE A 36 8.49 2.95 10.88
N GLU A 37 9.37 3.43 11.75
CA GLU A 37 9.33 4.78 12.30
C GLU A 37 10.07 5.77 11.38
N SER A 38 11.29 5.40 10.98
CA SER A 38 12.14 6.14 10.04
C SER A 38 13.11 5.18 9.32
N PHE A 39 13.82 5.67 8.31
CA PHE A 39 14.89 4.95 7.64
C PHE A 39 15.83 5.94 6.95
N ASP A 40 17.06 5.52 6.71
CA ASP A 40 18.02 6.22 5.85
C ASP A 40 18.59 5.25 4.80
N GLN A 41 19.75 5.57 4.22
CA GLN A 41 20.42 4.71 3.25
C GLN A 41 20.80 3.33 3.81
N PHE A 42 21.18 3.21 5.08
CA PHE A 42 21.82 2.02 5.68
C PHE A 42 21.01 1.36 6.78
N VAL A 43 20.09 2.08 7.43
CA VAL A 43 19.32 1.58 8.59
C VAL A 43 17.82 1.82 8.45
N VAL A 44 17.06 1.04 9.21
CA VAL A 44 15.62 1.19 9.44
C VAL A 44 15.39 1.28 10.93
N LEU A 45 14.63 2.28 11.38
CA LEU A 45 14.18 2.37 12.76
C LEU A 45 12.82 1.66 12.89
N LEU A 46 12.80 0.54 13.61
CA LEU A 46 11.62 -0.29 13.83
C LEU A 46 11.07 -0.01 15.24
N LYS A 47 9.79 0.36 15.32
CA LYS A 47 9.09 0.60 16.58
C LYS A 47 8.18 -0.58 16.94
N ASN A 48 8.40 -1.15 18.12
CA ASN A 48 7.42 -2.01 18.82
C ASN A 48 7.04 -1.35 20.16
N THR A 49 7.42 -1.93 21.30
CA THR A 49 7.42 -1.25 22.61
C THR A 49 8.48 -0.13 22.64
N VAL A 50 9.66 -0.41 22.10
CA VAL A 50 10.79 0.52 21.99
C VAL A 50 11.15 0.76 20.52
N SER A 51 11.92 1.81 20.26
CA SER A 51 12.49 2.07 18.94
C SER A 51 13.86 1.41 18.88
N GLN A 52 14.07 0.54 17.90
CA GLN A 52 15.33 -0.15 17.67
C GLN A 52 15.85 0.12 16.27
N MET A 53 17.16 0.33 16.14
CA MET A 53 17.82 0.52 14.86
C MET A 53 18.22 -0.84 14.28
N VAL A 54 17.85 -1.10 13.03
CA VAL A 54 18.16 -2.33 12.30
C VAL A 54 18.96 -1.99 11.06
N TYR A 55 20.17 -2.54 10.94
CA TYR A 55 21.00 -2.34 9.74
C TYR A 55 20.49 -3.15 8.57
N LYS A 56 20.37 -2.52 7.39
CA LYS A 56 19.85 -3.16 6.18
C LYS A 56 20.67 -4.37 5.71
N HIS A 57 21.98 -4.38 5.93
CA HIS A 57 22.82 -5.54 5.58
C HIS A 57 22.46 -6.80 6.37
N ALA A 58 21.83 -6.65 7.54
CA ALA A 58 21.38 -7.75 8.36
C ALA A 58 19.94 -8.17 8.05
N ILE A 59 19.21 -7.43 7.20
CA ILE A 59 17.83 -7.73 6.82
C ILE A 59 17.84 -8.61 5.56
N SER A 60 17.14 -9.75 5.62
CA SER A 60 16.88 -10.58 4.44
C SER A 60 15.60 -10.17 3.73
N THR A 61 14.50 -9.97 4.47
CA THR A 61 13.19 -9.64 3.90
C THR A 61 12.36 -8.76 4.82
N ILE A 62 11.49 -7.93 4.23
CA ILE A 62 10.48 -7.12 4.93
C ILE A 62 9.11 -7.50 4.37
N VAL A 63 8.24 -8.00 5.23
CA VAL A 63 6.90 -8.48 4.86
C VAL A 63 5.84 -7.62 5.56
N PRO A 64 5.02 -6.87 4.81
CA PRO A 64 3.95 -6.08 5.41
C PRO A 64 2.73 -6.94 5.75
N ALA A 65 2.00 -6.56 6.81
CA ALA A 65 0.79 -7.26 7.25
C ALA A 65 -0.40 -7.10 6.29
N ARG A 66 -0.32 -6.12 5.38
CA ARG A 66 -1.24 -5.94 4.26
C ARG A 66 -0.48 -5.44 3.04
N ASN A 67 -1.05 -5.60 1.87
CA ASN A 67 -0.46 -5.09 0.64
C ASN A 67 -0.27 -3.57 0.71
N VAL A 68 0.89 -3.12 0.24
CA VAL A 68 1.17 -1.70 0.04
C VAL A 68 0.63 -1.33 -1.33
N SER A 69 -0.18 -0.26 -1.42
CA SER A 69 -0.58 0.26 -2.73
C SER A 69 0.70 0.68 -3.46
N SER A 70 0.99 0.04 -4.60
CA SER A 70 2.21 0.31 -5.35
C SER A 70 2.17 1.75 -5.85
N PRO A 71 3.12 2.63 -5.48
CA PRO A 71 3.29 3.90 -6.17
C PRO A 71 3.81 3.69 -7.60
N PHE A 72 4.21 2.46 -7.94
CA PHE A 72 4.51 2.02 -9.29
C PHE A 72 3.21 1.64 -9.99
N GLU A 73 2.38 2.63 -10.32
CA GLU A 73 1.67 2.54 -11.59
C GLU A 73 2.76 2.50 -12.65
N TYR A 74 3.06 1.31 -13.17
CA TYR A 74 3.50 1.26 -14.55
C TYR A 74 2.37 1.95 -15.32
N THR A 75 2.65 3.10 -15.93
CA THR A 75 1.83 3.60 -17.03
C THR A 75 1.92 2.55 -18.13
N THR A 76 1.17 1.47 -18.00
CA THR A 76 0.83 0.61 -19.11
C THR A 76 -0.06 1.49 -19.98
N GLY A 77 0.47 1.90 -21.12
CA GLY A 77 -0.30 2.58 -22.16
C GLY A 77 -1.67 1.92 -22.33
N GLY A 78 -2.70 2.76 -22.35
CA GLY A 78 -4.06 2.40 -21.98
C GLY A 78 -4.61 1.11 -22.61
N PHE A 79 -5.03 0.20 -21.73
CA PHE A 79 -6.13 -0.70 -22.03
C PHE A 79 -7.34 -0.22 -21.22
N ASN A 80 -8.28 0.39 -21.93
CA ASN A 80 -9.53 0.91 -21.42
C ASN A 80 -10.47 -0.28 -21.14
N THR A 81 -10.50 -0.81 -19.92
CA THR A 81 -11.55 -1.75 -19.50
C THR A 81 -12.73 -0.98 -18.95
N ASN A 82 -13.50 -0.39 -19.86
CA ASN A 82 -14.80 0.19 -19.55
C ASN A 82 -15.80 -0.97 -19.45
N GLY A 83 -16.04 -1.43 -18.23
CA GLY A 83 -16.87 -2.60 -17.98
C GLY A 83 -17.27 -2.75 -16.53
N ASN A 84 -18.11 -1.84 -16.01
CA ASN A 84 -19.19 -2.30 -15.15
C ASN A 84 -20.34 -1.28 -15.09
N GLY A 85 -21.41 -1.58 -15.83
CA GLY A 85 -22.69 -0.96 -15.62
C GLY A 85 -23.35 -1.58 -14.39
N ASN A 86 -23.70 -0.76 -13.40
CA ASN A 86 -24.70 -1.13 -12.41
C ASN A 86 -25.60 0.07 -12.10
N LYS A 87 -26.57 0.32 -12.99
CA LYS A 87 -27.76 1.12 -12.68
C LYS A 87 -28.75 0.19 -11.99
N ASN A 88 -28.73 0.15 -10.66
CA ASN A 88 -29.83 -0.45 -9.90
C ASN A 88 -30.97 0.57 -9.77
N ASN A 89 -32.02 0.28 -10.53
CA ASN A 89 -33.31 0.95 -10.54
C ASN A 89 -34.20 0.35 -9.45
N GLY A 90 -34.78 1.20 -8.59
CA GLY A 90 -35.65 0.79 -7.49
C GLY A 90 -36.71 1.86 -7.18
N ASN A 91 -37.81 1.78 -7.94
CA ASN A 91 -39.19 2.21 -7.67
C ASN A 91 -39.51 3.13 -6.48
N SER A 92 -40.25 4.22 -6.77
CA SER A 92 -41.40 4.61 -5.94
C SER A 92 -42.46 5.41 -6.72
N SER A 93 -43.61 4.76 -6.90
CA SER A 93 -44.97 5.30 -6.71
C SER A 93 -45.62 6.20 -7.77
N LYS A 94 -46.68 5.63 -8.36
CA LYS A 94 -47.75 6.22 -9.16
C LYS A 94 -48.41 7.44 -8.52
N SER A 95 -48.79 8.42 -9.35
CA SER A 95 -50.11 9.06 -9.30
C SER A 95 -50.55 9.45 -10.73
N ASN A 96 -51.57 8.76 -11.22
CA ASN A 96 -52.37 9.15 -12.38
C ASN A 96 -53.40 10.20 -11.94
N LEU A 97 -53.69 11.22 -12.77
CA LEU A 97 -55.04 11.68 -13.18
C LEU A 97 -54.92 12.91 -14.12
N PRO A 98 -55.95 13.20 -14.95
CA PRO A 98 -55.83 13.54 -16.39
C PRO A 98 -55.98 15.04 -16.70
N PRO A 99 -55.81 15.47 -17.97
CA PRO A 99 -55.87 16.87 -18.35
C PRO A 99 -57.30 17.31 -18.68
N HIS A 100 -57.65 18.54 -18.31
CA HIS A 100 -58.79 19.27 -18.87
C HIS A 100 -58.36 20.70 -19.18
N GLU A 101 -58.48 21.02 -20.48
CA GLU A 101 -58.43 22.32 -21.20
C GLU A 101 -57.22 23.26 -21.01
#